data_AF-A0A1X0DR71-F1
#
_entry.id   AF-A0A1X0DR71-F1
#
_cell.length_a   1.000
_cell.length_b   1.000
_cell.length_c   1.000
_cell.angle_alpha   90.00
_cell.angle_beta   90.00
_cell.angle_gamma   90.00
#
_symmetry.space_group_name_H-M   'P 1'
#
loop_
_entity.id
_entity.type
_entity.pdbx_description
1 polymer ?
#
loop_
_entity_poly.entity_id
_entity_poly.type
_entity_poly.pdbx_seq_one_letter_code
_entity_poly.pdbx_strand_id
1 'polypeptide(L)' 'MTSRELNRDVSAAKRAANEGPVVITDRGKPAYVLLSIAEYRRLKDRRNIVDILGMDDDEDIEFEPVRLPDLPRAAEF' A
#
# COMPACT_ATOMS: atom_id res chain seq x y z
N MET A 1 -7.38 -8.60 19.27
CA MET A 1 -6.52 -8.91 20.44
C MET A 1 -5.84 -7.65 20.93
N THR A 2 -5.40 -7.60 22.18
CA THR A 2 -4.66 -6.46 22.73
C THR A 2 -3.15 -6.61 22.54
N SER A 3 -2.40 -5.51 22.58
CA SER A 3 -0.93 -5.56 22.59
C SER A 3 -0.35 -6.40 23.74
N ARG A 4 -1.05 -6.44 24.89
CA ARG A 4 -0.65 -7.26 26.04
C ARG A 4 -0.85 -8.76 25.77
N GLU A 5 -1.93 -9.14 25.11
CA GLU A 5 -2.18 -10.53 24.71
C GLU A 5 -1.17 -11.01 23.67
N LEU A 6 -0.88 -10.18 22.67
CA LEU A 6 0.15 -10.47 21.66
C LEU A 6 1.52 -10.74 22.31
N ASN A 7 1.95 -9.89 23.23
CA ASN A 7 3.24 -10.04 23.90
C ASN A 7 3.29 -11.26 24.83
N ARG A 8 2.12 -11.73 25.33
CA ARG A 8 2.04 -12.91 26.18
C ARG A 8 2.09 -14.21 25.36
N ASP A 9 1.44 -14.24 24.19
CA ASP A 9 1.40 -15.42 23.31
C ASP A 9 1.53 -15.06 21.82
N VAL A 10 2.77 -14.80 21.41
CA VAL A 10 3.11 -14.47 20.02
C VAL A 10 2.80 -15.65 19.08
N SER A 11 2.95 -16.88 19.56
CA SER A 11 2.74 -18.09 18.74
C SER A 11 1.27 -18.29 18.41
N ALA A 12 0.37 -18.08 19.36
CA ALA A 12 -1.07 -18.09 19.10
C ALA A 12 -1.48 -16.98 18.12
N ALA A 13 -0.93 -15.77 18.29
CA ALA A 13 -1.20 -14.68 17.36
C ALA A 13 -0.74 -14.99 15.92
N LYS A 14 0.42 -15.62 15.75
CA LYS A 14 0.89 -16.09 14.43
C LYS A 14 0.00 -17.18 13.83
N ARG A 15 -0.48 -18.13 14.63
CA ARG A 15 -1.44 -19.16 14.16
C ARG A 15 -2.74 -18.51 13.69
N ALA A 16 -3.31 -17.61 14.48
CA ALA A 16 -4.50 -16.85 14.09
C ALA A 16 -4.26 -16.02 12.81
N ALA A 17 -3.08 -15.42 12.66
CA ALA A 17 -2.69 -14.68 11.46
C ALA A 17 -2.55 -15.53 10.18
N ASN A 18 -2.49 -16.86 10.31
CA ASN A 18 -2.56 -17.77 9.17
C ASN A 18 -4.01 -18.01 8.70
N GLU A 19 -4.99 -17.79 9.57
CA GLU A 19 -6.43 -17.92 9.26
C GLU A 19 -7.02 -16.60 8.75
N GLY A 20 -6.41 -15.46 9.10
CA GLY A 20 -6.79 -14.16 8.56
C GLY A 20 -6.13 -12.98 9.28
N PRO A 21 -6.41 -11.73 8.86
CA PRO A 21 -5.89 -10.54 9.50
C PRO A 21 -6.29 -10.43 10.97
N VAL A 22 -5.32 -10.17 11.84
CA VAL A 22 -5.56 -10.01 13.28
C VAL A 22 -5.37 -8.56 13.67
N VAL A 23 -6.45 -7.90 14.11
CA VAL A 23 -6.38 -6.54 14.64
C VAL A 23 -5.82 -6.55 16.07
N ILE A 24 -4.77 -5.76 16.28
CA ILE A 24 -4.12 -5.52 17.56
C ILE A 24 -4.54 -4.14 18.06
N THR A 25 -5.08 -4.09 19.27
CA THR A 25 -5.53 -2.86 19.91
C THR A 25 -4.59 -2.40 21.00
N ASP A 26 -4.36 -1.09 21.10
CA ASP A 26 -3.78 -0.43 22.27
C ASP A 26 -4.83 0.46 22.94
N ARG A 27 -4.95 0.37 24.27
CA ARG A 27 -5.97 1.09 25.07
C ARG A 27 -7.39 1.08 24.46
N GLY A 28 -7.79 -0.07 23.89
CA GLY A 28 -9.11 -0.29 23.28
C GLY A 28 -9.27 0.24 21.84
N LYS A 29 -8.24 0.86 21.25
CA LYS A 29 -8.27 1.36 19.86
C LYS A 29 -7.44 0.47 18.95
N PRO A 30 -7.91 0.14 17.72
CA PRO A 30 -7.06 -0.51 16.71
C PRO A 30 -5.77 0.29 16.49
N ALA A 31 -4.63 -0.39 16.56
CA ALA A 31 -3.31 0.23 16.44
C ALA A 31 -2.45 -0.45 15.38
N TYR A 32 -2.55 -1.78 15.26
CA TYR A 32 -1.80 -2.56 14.28
C TYR A 32 -2.66 -3.71 13.72
N VAL A 33 -2.22 -4.27 12.61
CA VAL A 33 -2.75 -5.52 12.06
C VAL A 33 -1.59 -6.49 11.85
N LEU A 34 -1.74 -7.73 12.30
CA LEU A 34 -0.79 -8.81 12.03
C LEU A 34 -1.30 -9.63 10.85
N LEU A 35 -0.40 -9.87 9.89
CA LEU A 35 -0.63 -10.70 8.70
C LEU A 35 0.53 -11.67 8.53
N SER A 36 0.23 -12.84 7.95
CA SER A 36 1.30 -13.65 7.36
C SER A 36 1.97 -12.88 6.22
N ILE A 37 3.26 -13.14 5.99
CA ILE A 37 3.97 -12.50 4.88
C ILE A 37 3.39 -12.88 3.51
N ALA A 38 2.79 -14.07 3.40
CA ALA A 38 2.09 -14.51 2.20
C ALA A 38 0.84 -13.65 1.92
N GLU A 39 0.02 -13.38 2.94
CA GLU A 39 -1.16 -12.53 2.82
C GLU A 39 -0.78 -11.08 2.53
N TYR A 40 0.23 -10.54 3.22
CA TYR A 40 0.76 -9.21 2.91
C TYR A 40 1.20 -9.08 1.45
N ARG A 41 1.90 -10.09 0.90
CA ARG A 41 2.35 -10.09 -0.50
C ARG A 41 1.20 -10.23 -1.50
N ARG A 42 0.09 -10.89 -1.14
CA ARG A 42 -1.12 -10.94 -1.96
C ARG A 42 -1.82 -9.58 -2.00
N LEU A 43 -1.93 -8.91 -0.85
CA LEU A 43 -2.55 -7.59 -0.73
C LEU A 43 -1.71 -6.49 -1.38
N LYS A 44 -0.38 -6.64 -1.36
CA LYS A 44 0.51 -5.72 -2.04
C LYS A 44 0.33 -5.91 -3.55
N ASP A 45 -0.39 -4.98 -4.18
CA ASP A 45 -0.42 -4.87 -5.63
C ASP A 45 1.02 -4.76 -6.16
N ARG A 46 1.35 -5.64 -7.11
CA ARG A 46 2.71 -5.79 -7.65
C ARG A 46 2.86 -5.14 -9.01
N ARG A 47 1.79 -4.56 -9.56
CA ARG A 47 1.84 -3.89 -10.86
C ARG A 47 2.80 -2.72 -10.80
N ASN A 48 3.69 -2.63 -11.78
CA ASN A 48 4.55 -1.47 -11.95
C ASN A 48 3.66 -0.26 -12.24
N ILE A 49 4.06 0.94 -11.81
CA ILE A 49 3.35 2.16 -12.19
C ILE A 49 3.30 2.31 -13.72
N VAL A 50 4.32 1.82 -14.43
CA VAL A 50 4.32 1.72 -15.89
C VAL A 50 3.27 0.74 -16.40
N ASP A 51 3.04 -0.40 -15.74
CA ASP A 51 1.99 -1.35 -16.14
C ASP A 51 0.58 -0.81 -15.84
N ILE A 52 0.45 0.16 -14.93
CA ILE A 52 -0.83 0.76 -14.53
C ILE A 52 -1.18 1.99 -15.39
N LEU A 53 -0.17 2.81 -15.72
CA LEU A 53 -0.33 4.10 -16.39
C LEU A 53 0.22 4.13 -17.82
N GLY A 54 0.99 3.11 -18.21
CA GLY A 54 1.48 2.95 -19.56
C GLY A 54 0.33 2.66 -20.50
N MET A 55 0.34 3.34 -21.64
CA MET A 55 -0.48 2.99 -22.79
C MET A 55 0.23 1.86 -23.52
N ASP A 56 -0.52 0.89 -24.03
CA ASP A 56 0.04 -0.16 -24.88
C ASP A 56 0.59 0.50 -26.17
N ASP A 57 1.74 0.04 -26.68
CA ASP A 57 2.41 0.62 -27.86
C ASP A 57 1.55 0.59 -29.14
N ASP A 58 0.44 -0.16 -29.14
CA ASP A 58 -0.53 -0.27 -30.23
C ASP A 58 -1.71 0.72 -30.13
N GLU A 59 -1.81 1.53 -29.07
CA GLU A 59 -2.81 2.60 -28.95
C GLU A 59 -2.29 3.89 -29.59
N ASP A 60 -2.55 4.06 -30.88
CA ASP A 60 -2.36 5.34 -31.58
C ASP A 60 -3.38 6.36 -31.06
N ILE A 61 -2.96 7.17 -30.08
CA ILE A 61 -3.77 8.26 -29.51
C ILE A 61 -3.26 9.57 -30.09
N GLU A 62 -4.17 10.32 -30.73
CA GLU A 62 -3.90 11.71 -31.13
C GLU A 62 -3.71 12.58 -29.88
N PHE A 63 -2.46 12.67 -29.42
CA PHE A 63 -2.06 13.51 -28.30
C PHE A 63 -1.51 14.83 -28.83
N GLU A 64 -2.31 15.89 -28.70
CA GLU A 64 -1.85 17.27 -28.91
C GLU A 64 -1.49 17.90 -27.55
N PRO A 65 -0.19 17.92 -27.15
CA PRO A 65 0.20 18.51 -25.89
C PRO A 65 -0.11 20.01 -25.86
N VAL A 66 -0.83 20.44 -24.84
CA VAL A 66 -1.07 21.86 -24.60
C VAL A 66 0.27 22.51 -24.24
N ARG A 67 0.68 23.51 -25.02
CA ARG A 67 1.86 24.32 -24.69
C ARG A 67 1.53 25.18 -23.49
N LEU A 68 2.22 24.96 -22.38
CA LEU A 68 2.13 25.84 -21.23
C LEU A 68 2.65 27.24 -21.63
N PRO A 69 1.83 28.30 -21.47
CA PRO A 69 2.18 29.64 -21.94
C PRO A 69 3.32 30.28 -21.13
N ASP A 70 3.54 29.84 -19.88
CA ASP A 70 4.67 30.25 -19.05
C ASP A 70 5.47 29.01 -18.64
N LEU A 71 6.75 29.01 -19.00
CA LEU A 71 7.71 28.07 -18.42
C LEU A 71 7.97 28.49 -16.97
N PRO A 72 8.18 27.53 -16.04
CA PRO A 72 8.57 27.87 -14.68
C PRO A 72 9.83 28.73 -14.69
N ARG A 73 9.75 29.93 -14.12
CA ARG A 73 10.90 30.81 -13.91
C ARG A 73 11.44 30.61 -12.50
N ALA A 74 12.74 30.87 -12.34
CA ALA A 74 13.36 30.87 -11.01
C ALA A 74 12.60 31.83 -10.09
N ALA A 75 12.32 31.40 -8.86
CA ALA A 75 11.79 32.30 -7.85
C ALA A 75 12.86 33.32 -7.49
N GLU A 76 12.55 34.61 -7.64
CA GLU A 76 13.34 35.67 -7.04
C GLU A 76 12.97 35.73 -5.54
N PHE A 77 13.99 35.63 -4.68
CA PHE A 77 13.86 35.70 -3.22
C PHE A 77 14.28 37.07 -2.70
#